data_AF-A0A7S2N2E9-F1
#
_entry.id   AF-A0A7S2N2E9-F1
#
_cell.length_a   1.000
_cell.length_b   1.000
_cell.length_c   1.000
_cell.angle_alpha   90.00
_cell.angle_beta   90.00
_cell.angle_gamma   90.00
#
_symmetry.space_group_name_H-M   'P 1'
#
loop_
_entity.id
_entity.type
_entity.pdbx_description
1 polymer ?
#
loop_
_entity_poly.entity_id
_entity_poly.type
_entity_poly.pdbx_seq_one_letter_code
_entity_poly.pdbx_strand_id
1 'polypeptide(L)'
;EELRLAELATGASVHGAAAGGQAARLGRRAMFSHHIIAPSKRQAICQWAAQLRLGGLAKVGWPGVIIVEGDEVDVRAYVDALSRLRWKHFVVRGEQILDAQPGQAIDDL
;
A
#
# COMPACT_ATOMS: atom_id res chain seq x y z
N GLU A 1 7.70 6.21 16.71
CA GLU A 1 6.41 6.72 16.20
C GLU A 1 6.07 5.91 14.95
N GLU A 2 4.83 5.47 14.82
CA GLU A 2 4.34 4.67 13.70
C GLU A 2 3.04 5.30 13.20
N LEU A 3 2.87 5.34 11.88
CA LEU A 3 1.63 5.74 11.24
C LEU A 3 0.90 4.47 10.83
N ARG A 4 -0.31 4.27 11.32
CA ARG A 4 -1.23 3.29 10.72
C ARG A 4 -1.75 3.86 9.41
N LEU A 5 -1.68 3.07 8.35
CA LEU A 5 -2.40 3.38 7.11
C LEU A 5 -3.89 3.08 7.35
N ALA A 6 -4.75 3.54 6.43
CA ALA A 6 -6.20 3.50 6.61
C ALA A 6 -6.67 2.14 7.16
N GLU A 7 -7.50 2.16 8.20
CA GLU A 7 -8.20 0.95 8.65
C GLU A 7 -9.17 0.56 7.53
N LEU A 8 -9.06 -0.70 7.05
CA LEU A 8 -9.93 -1.24 6.03
C LEU A 8 -11.37 -1.20 6.54
N ALA A 9 -12.13 -0.18 6.13
CA ALA A 9 -13.57 -0.27 6.19
C ALA A 9 -13.97 -1.37 5.21
N THR A 10 -14.65 -2.41 5.70
CA THR A 10 -15.24 -3.51 4.93
C THR A 10 -16.28 -2.95 3.96
N GLY A 11 -15.82 -2.36 2.86
CA GLY A 11 -16.61 -1.62 1.89
C GLY A 11 -16.20 -2.01 0.49
N ALA A 12 -17.16 -2.50 -0.28
CA ALA A 12 -17.01 -3.06 -1.62
C ALA A 12 -16.08 -2.24 -2.54
N SER A 13 -15.37 -2.95 -3.41
CA SER A 13 -14.48 -2.42 -4.46
C SER A 13 -15.06 -1.20 -5.19
N VAL A 14 -14.29 -0.09 -5.26
CA VAL A 14 -14.60 1.06 -6.15
C VAL A 14 -14.09 0.84 -7.57
N HIS A 15 -13.26 -0.18 -7.80
CA HIS A 15 -13.06 -0.72 -9.14
C HIS A 15 -14.27 -1.59 -9.43
N GLY A 16 -15.19 -1.03 -10.22
CA GLY A 16 -16.39 -1.75 -10.67
C GLY A 16 -16.01 -3.13 -11.19
N ALA A 17 -16.88 -4.11 -10.92
CA ALA A 17 -16.76 -5.45 -11.46
C ALA A 17 -16.46 -5.35 -12.96
N ALA A 18 -15.20 -5.57 -13.33
CA ALA A 18 -14.86 -5.81 -14.72
C ALA A 18 -15.63 -7.07 -15.09
N ALA A 19 -16.59 -6.93 -16.00
CA ALA A 19 -17.20 -8.04 -16.69
C ALA A 19 -16.11 -8.68 -17.57
N GLY A 20 -15.30 -9.54 -16.95
CA GLY A 20 -14.13 -10.19 -17.51
C GLY A 20 -13.31 -10.77 -16.35
N GLY A 21 -13.34 -12.09 -16.18
CA GLY A 21 -12.85 -12.80 -14.98
C GLY A 21 -11.34 -12.74 -14.76
N GLN A 22 -10.81 -11.58 -14.37
CA GLN A 22 -9.47 -11.48 -13.79
C GLN A 22 -9.57 -11.86 -12.32
N ALA A 23 -8.84 -12.89 -11.90
CA ALA A 23 -8.74 -13.25 -10.49
C ALA A 23 -8.28 -12.03 -9.67
N ALA A 24 -8.91 -11.78 -8.52
CA ALA A 24 -8.46 -10.74 -7.60
C ALA A 24 -7.06 -11.10 -7.11
N ARG A 25 -6.15 -10.12 -7.04
CA ARG A 25 -4.76 -10.36 -6.61
C ARG A 25 -4.45 -9.45 -5.43
N LEU A 26 -4.02 -10.06 -4.33
CA LEU A 26 -3.52 -9.34 -3.16
C LEU A 26 -2.05 -8.99 -3.39
N GLY A 27 -1.72 -7.70 -3.30
CA GLY A 27 -0.35 -7.21 -3.35
C GLY A 27 0.15 -6.82 -1.96
N ARG A 28 1.41 -7.15 -1.62
CA ARG A 28 2.10 -6.65 -0.40
C ARG A 28 3.47 -6.10 -0.74
N ARG A 29 3.75 -4.85 -0.34
CA ARG A 29 5.00 -4.13 -0.65
C ARG A 29 5.69 -3.66 0.62
N ALA A 30 7.00 -3.86 0.68
CA ALA A 30 7.87 -3.27 1.68
C ALA A 30 8.81 -2.25 1.02
N MET A 31 8.65 -0.98 1.37
CA MET A 31 9.47 0.12 0.85
C MET A 31 10.38 0.66 1.95
N PHE A 32 11.64 0.87 1.58
CA PHE A 32 12.68 1.40 2.46
C PHE A 32 13.13 2.75 1.95
N SER A 33 13.31 3.70 2.85
CA SER A 33 13.82 5.03 2.57
C SER A 33 14.90 5.43 3.57
N HIS A 34 15.73 6.40 3.18
CA HIS A 34 16.76 6.91 4.10
C HIS A 34 16.17 7.48 5.39
N HIS A 35 15.02 8.16 5.29
CA HIS A 35 14.23 8.61 6.44
C HIS A 35 12.83 9.08 6.01
N ILE A 36 11.86 9.01 6.93
CA ILE A 36 10.54 9.66 6.80
C ILE A 36 10.41 10.67 7.94
N ILE A 37 10.89 11.90 7.70
CA ILE A 37 10.83 13.01 8.68
C ILE A 37 9.85 14.09 8.23
N ALA A 38 9.91 14.47 6.94
CA ALA A 38 9.14 15.59 6.40
C ALA A 38 7.62 15.40 6.58
N PRO A 39 6.90 16.37 7.17
CA PRO A 39 5.45 16.28 7.38
C PRO A 39 4.68 16.02 6.08
N SER A 40 5.09 16.65 4.97
CA SER A 40 4.48 16.44 3.65
C SER A 40 4.57 14.99 3.16
N LYS A 41 5.66 14.28 3.47
CA LYS A 41 5.78 12.86 3.13
C LYS A 41 4.88 11.99 4.00
N ARG A 42 4.80 12.29 5.31
CA ARG A 42 3.90 11.58 6.23
C ARG A 42 2.45 11.73 5.79
N GLN A 43 2.06 12.94 5.43
CA GLN A 43 0.74 13.24 4.89
C GLN A 43 0.47 12.48 3.58
N ALA A 44 1.41 12.52 2.63
CA ALA A 44 1.28 11.80 1.36
C ALA A 44 1.14 10.29 1.57
N ILE A 45 1.94 9.69 2.46
CA ILE A 45 1.89 8.26 2.83
C ILE A 45 0.48 7.86 3.27
N CYS A 46 -0.14 8.64 4.17
CA CYS A 46 -1.48 8.33 4.67
C CYS A 46 -2.57 8.65 3.63
N GLN A 47 -2.48 9.79 2.93
CA GLN A 47 -3.50 10.22 1.97
C GLN A 47 -3.62 9.28 0.78
N TRP A 48 -2.49 8.87 0.19
CA TRP A 48 -2.52 7.91 -0.92
C TRP A 48 -3.07 6.56 -0.48
N ALA A 49 -2.74 6.09 0.73
CA ALA A 49 -3.23 4.81 1.24
C ALA A 49 -4.74 4.86 1.44
N ALA A 50 -5.27 5.95 2.02
CA ALA A 50 -6.70 6.15 2.19
C ALA A 50 -7.45 6.23 0.85
N GLN A 51 -6.92 6.99 -0.13
CA GLN A 51 -7.54 7.13 -1.45
C GLN A 51 -7.60 5.79 -2.21
N LEU A 52 -6.57 4.96 -2.06
CA LEU A 52 -6.45 3.65 -2.70
C LEU A 52 -7.01 2.51 -1.83
N ARG A 53 -7.58 2.82 -0.66
CA ARG A 53 -8.14 1.87 0.32
C ARG A 53 -7.16 0.75 0.68
N LEU A 54 -5.90 1.13 0.90
CA LEU A 54 -4.81 0.24 1.27
C LEU A 54 -4.61 0.21 2.79
N GLY A 55 -4.37 -0.98 3.31
CA GLY A 55 -3.95 -1.21 4.69
C GLY A 55 -2.43 -1.21 4.84
N GLY A 56 -1.95 -1.16 6.08
CA GLY A 56 -0.53 -1.31 6.41
C GLY A 56 -0.03 -0.30 7.43
N LEU A 57 1.28 -0.07 7.44
CA LEU A 57 1.95 0.79 8.42
C LEU A 57 3.16 1.50 7.84
N ALA A 58 3.54 2.59 8.47
CA ALA A 58 4.82 3.26 8.20
C ALA A 58 5.57 3.58 9.49
N LYS A 59 6.79 3.07 9.61
CA LYS A 59 7.75 3.44 10.64
C LYS A 59 8.46 4.72 10.21
N VAL A 60 8.11 5.84 10.84
CA VAL A 60 8.76 7.13 10.61
C VAL A 60 10.14 7.18 11.29
N GLY A 61 10.95 8.18 10.95
CA GLY A 61 12.33 8.31 11.47
C GLY A 61 13.40 7.76 10.51
N TRP A 62 14.46 7.19 11.08
CA TRP A 62 15.66 6.68 10.39
C TRP A 62 15.84 5.18 10.66
N PRO A 63 16.04 4.31 9.64
CA PRO A 63 15.55 4.50 8.27
C PRO A 63 14.01 4.63 8.27
N GLY A 64 13.41 5.11 7.18
CA GLY A 64 11.95 5.09 7.04
C GLY A 64 11.51 3.79 6.38
N VAL A 65 10.49 3.13 6.92
CA VAL A 65 9.95 1.87 6.37
C VAL A 65 8.44 2.01 6.17
N ILE A 66 7.93 1.54 5.05
CA ILE A 66 6.49 1.49 4.74
C ILE A 66 6.16 0.06 4.32
N ILE A 67 5.15 -0.53 4.95
CA ILE A 67 4.54 -1.79 4.58
C ILE A 67 3.11 -1.49 4.14
N VAL A 68 2.71 -1.95 2.97
CA VAL A 68 1.37 -1.72 2.43
C VAL A 68 0.81 -2.99 1.81
N GLU A 69 -0.48 -3.19 1.97
CA GLU A 69 -1.21 -4.30 1.35
C GLU A 69 -2.61 -3.89 0.87
N GLY A 70 -3.12 -4.61 -0.12
CA GLY A 70 -4.43 -4.38 -0.73
C GLY A 70 -4.49 -4.92 -2.15
N ASP A 71 -5.43 -4.43 -2.95
CA ASP A 71 -5.52 -4.81 -4.37
C ASP A 71 -4.18 -4.53 -5.08
N GLU A 72 -3.71 -5.51 -5.83
CA GLU A 72 -2.42 -5.46 -6.54
C GLU A 72 -2.27 -4.19 -7.40
N VAL A 73 -3.32 -3.77 -8.10
CA VAL A 73 -3.30 -2.60 -8.96
C VAL A 73 -3.14 -1.33 -8.14
N ASP A 74 -3.87 -1.24 -7.03
CA ASP A 74 -3.85 -0.10 -6.13
C ASP A 74 -2.52 0.00 -5.37
N VAL A 75 -1.95 -1.13 -4.93
CA VAL A 75 -0.62 -1.14 -4.29
C VAL A 75 0.46 -0.68 -5.27
N ARG A 76 0.39 -1.09 -6.55
CA ARG A 76 1.33 -0.61 -7.58
C ARG A 76 1.19 0.89 -7.80
N ALA A 77 -0.04 1.40 -7.86
CA ALA A 77 -0.32 2.83 -7.99
C ALA A 77 0.23 3.62 -6.79
N TYR A 78 0.10 3.07 -5.58
CA TYR A 78 0.65 3.66 -4.35
C TYR A 78 2.17 3.78 -4.40
N VAL A 79 2.86 2.70 -4.82
CA VAL A 79 4.32 2.71 -4.97
C VAL A 79 4.76 3.75 -6.01
N ASP A 80 4.08 3.81 -7.16
CA ASP A 80 4.40 4.79 -8.21
C ASP A 80 4.23 6.23 -7.69
N ALA A 81 3.11 6.53 -7.04
CA ALA A 81 2.83 7.84 -6.46
C ALA A 81 3.89 8.25 -5.41
N LEU A 82 4.26 7.34 -4.50
CA LEU A 82 5.29 7.62 -3.50
C LEU A 82 6.68 7.77 -4.10
N SER A 83 7.02 6.98 -5.14
CA SER A 83 8.35 7.03 -5.77
C SER A 83 8.65 8.39 -6.41
N ARG A 84 7.61 9.12 -6.84
CA ARG A 84 7.70 10.47 -7.45
C ARG A 84 7.99 11.58 -6.44
N LEU A 85 7.85 11.31 -5.14
CA LEU A 85 8.25 12.27 -4.11
C LEU A 85 9.77 12.42 -4.07
N ARG A 86 10.25 13.56 -3.56
CA ARG A 86 11.70 13.80 -3.47
C ARG A 86 12.32 13.01 -2.32
N TRP A 87 12.99 11.89 -2.63
CA TRP A 87 13.73 11.07 -1.67
C TRP A 87 15.24 11.22 -1.80
N LYS A 88 15.98 11.06 -0.71
CA LYS A 88 17.44 10.81 -0.80
C LYS A 88 17.72 9.38 -1.27
N HIS A 89 16.89 8.45 -0.81
CA HIS A 89 16.87 7.05 -1.21
C HIS A 89 15.48 6.50 -0.92
N PHE A 90 14.89 5.77 -1.87
CA PHE A 90 13.60 5.08 -1.77
C PHE A 90 13.63 3.87 -2.67
N VAL A 91 13.32 2.69 -2.13
CA VAL A 91 13.43 1.42 -2.86
C VAL A 91 12.41 0.42 -2.32
N VAL A 92 11.83 -0.37 -3.22
CA VAL A 92 11.04 -1.55 -2.85
C VAL A 92 12.01 -2.69 -2.54
N ARG A 93 11.91 -3.27 -1.33
CA ARG A 93 12.77 -4.39 -0.88
C ARG A 93 12.01 -5.70 -0.72
N GLY A 94 10.69 -5.64 -0.60
CA GLY A 94 9.83 -6.82 -0.52
C GLY A 94 8.63 -6.62 -1.42
N GLU A 95 8.30 -7.65 -2.17
CA GLU A 95 7.14 -7.70 -3.04
C GLU A 95 6.55 -9.11 -2.99
N GLN A 96 5.26 -9.19 -2.75
CA GLN A 96 4.48 -10.42 -2.81
C GLN A 96 3.19 -10.13 -3.56
N ILE A 97 2.80 -11.05 -4.44
CA ILE A 97 1.52 -11.01 -5.13
C ILE A 97 0.88 -12.39 -5.00
N LEU A 98 -0.32 -12.45 -4.44
CA LEU A 98 -1.06 -13.68 -4.19
C LEU A 98 -2.37 -13.64 -4.97
N ASP A 99 -2.71 -14.73 -5.62
CA ASP A 99 -4.02 -14.87 -6.27
C ASP A 99 -5.06 -15.20 -5.19
N ALA A 100 -6.14 -14.42 -5.15
CA ALA A 100 -7.22 -14.56 -4.19
C ALA A 100 -8.46 -15.13 -4.89
N GLN A 101 -9.09 -16.13 -4.24
CA GLN A 101 -10.39 -16.60 -4.68
C GLN A 101 -11.50 -15.65 -4.19
N PRO A 102 -12.60 -15.49 -4.94
CA PRO A 102 -13.74 -14.70 -4.48
C PRO A 102 -14.23 -15.19 -3.11
N GLY A 103 -14.31 -14.28 -2.13
CA GLY A 103 -14.79 -14.59 -0.78
C GLY A 103 -13.74 -15.17 0.18
N GLN A 104 -12.50 -15.37 -0.26
CA GLN A 104 -11.39 -15.75 0.63
C GLN A 104 -10.99 -14.55 1.50
N ALA A 105 -10.83 -14.77 2.81
CA ALA A 105 -10.36 -13.69 3.69
C ALA A 105 -8.87 -13.43 3.47
N ILE A 106 -8.43 -12.20 3.73
CA ILE A 106 -7.02 -11.80 3.59
C ILE A 106 -6.12 -12.60 4.54
N ASP A 107 -6.63 -12.94 5.73
CA ASP A 107 -5.91 -13.72 6.74
C ASP A 107 -5.65 -15.18 6.30
N ASP A 108 -6.35 -15.65 5.25
CA ASP A 108 -6.21 -17.00 4.70
C ASP A 108 -5.21 -17.07 3.52
N LEU A 109 -4.43 -16.00 3.28
CA LEU A 109 -3.47 -15.83 2.17
C LEU A 109 -2.02 -15.61 2.65
#